data_AF-A0A958PRM5-F1
#
_entry.id   AF-A0A958PRM5-F1
#
_cell.length_a   1.000
_cell.length_b   1.000
_cell.length_c   1.000
_cell.angle_alpha   90.00
_cell.angle_beta   90.00
_cell.angle_gamma   90.00
#
_symmetry.space_group_name_H-M   'P 1'
#
loop_
_entity.id
_entity.type
_entity.pdbx_description
1 polymer ?
#
loop_
_entity_poly.entity_id
_entity_poly.type
_entity_poly.pdbx_seq_one_letter_code
_entity_poly.pdbx_strand_id
1 'polypeptide(L)'
;MTEGRQCPVCGNIGKLRSINAGMKLALQQAGGEADIPPEACMDCYDDLNSRVSHGAKLRAEIVQKQKNKEAMWKSRVKLVKKARILMGQKAFVEAANHYEKYLRVLEVAHDLQKGGLNPEVFSKSKKSKELTVVTSTYWDLFRIYDRSPRTVDKMRSTGKKLAQFVRYSSIYPDIMKKADSFQRTAKHKNIVKDFIKDAGGKKGGCYIATSCFDDPFCWQISVLRLFRDRILKKSSWGRWFIYYYYRTSPAIVQWVSDKPKIRLILSQVIGFLVKLASLSLKRTSGS
;
A
#
# COMPACT_ATOMS: atom_id res chain seq x y z
N MET A 1 -3.42 -21.73 -69.37
CA MET A 1 -4.49 -21.26 -68.46
C MET A 1 -4.07 -21.60 -67.05
N THR A 2 -3.61 -20.63 -66.25
CA THR A 2 -3.32 -20.88 -64.83
C THR A 2 -4.63 -20.85 -64.06
N GLU A 3 -5.18 -22.02 -63.73
CA GLU A 3 -6.37 -22.16 -62.91
C GLU A 3 -6.12 -21.54 -61.52
N GLY A 4 -6.87 -20.48 -61.19
CA GLY A 4 -6.85 -19.91 -59.85
C GLY A 4 -7.51 -20.87 -58.86
N ARG A 5 -6.96 -20.99 -57.65
CA ARG A 5 -7.56 -21.78 -56.57
C ARG A 5 -8.37 -20.88 -55.65
N GLN A 6 -9.43 -21.41 -55.05
CA GLN A 6 -10.26 -20.66 -54.11
C GLN A 6 -9.53 -20.44 -52.77
N CYS A 7 -9.50 -19.21 -52.28
CA CYS A 7 -8.90 -18.87 -51.00
C CYS A 7 -9.74 -19.40 -49.83
N PRO A 8 -9.17 -20.20 -48.90
CA PRO A 8 -9.92 -20.74 -47.76
C PRO A 8 -10.27 -19.69 -46.70
N VAL A 9 -9.68 -18.47 -46.77
CA VAL A 9 -9.93 -17.38 -45.81
C VAL A 9 -11.08 -16.48 -46.25
N CYS A 10 -11.11 -16.07 -47.53
CA CYS A 10 -12.09 -15.11 -48.05
C CYS A 10 -12.98 -15.64 -49.19
N GLY A 11 -12.71 -16.83 -49.71
CA GLY A 11 -13.49 -17.43 -50.80
C GLY A 11 -13.15 -16.93 -52.21
N ASN A 12 -12.26 -15.95 -52.38
CA ASN A 12 -11.88 -15.42 -53.70
C ASN A 12 -10.96 -16.37 -54.48
N ILE A 13 -11.12 -16.42 -55.81
CA ILE A 13 -10.28 -17.22 -56.71
C ILE A 13 -9.03 -16.44 -57.08
N GLY A 14 -7.85 -17.04 -56.87
CA GLY A 14 -6.60 -16.39 -57.22
C GLY A 14 -5.38 -17.26 -56.99
N LYS A 15 -4.19 -16.65 -57.06
CA LYS A 15 -2.93 -17.31 -56.73
C LYS A 15 -2.80 -17.38 -55.20
N LEU A 16 -2.64 -18.59 -54.68
CA LEU A 16 -2.47 -18.84 -53.25
C LEU A 16 -0.99 -18.84 -52.86
N ARG A 17 -0.73 -18.42 -51.63
CA ARG A 17 0.59 -18.40 -51.00
C ARG A 17 0.57 -19.23 -49.71
N SER A 18 1.62 -20.02 -49.50
CA SER A 18 1.75 -20.86 -48.31
C SER A 18 2.00 -20.04 -47.04
N ILE A 19 1.25 -20.33 -45.99
CA ILE A 19 1.47 -19.80 -44.64
C ILE A 19 2.43 -20.73 -43.92
N ASN A 20 3.63 -20.23 -43.62
CA ASN A 20 4.68 -21.04 -42.99
C ASN A 20 4.38 -21.34 -41.50
N ALA A 21 5.05 -22.36 -40.96
CA ALA A 21 4.85 -22.80 -39.57
C ALA A 21 5.12 -21.68 -38.54
N GLY A 22 6.08 -20.79 -38.81
CA GLY A 22 6.38 -19.66 -37.92
C GLY A 22 5.26 -18.64 -37.83
N MET A 23 4.62 -18.33 -38.97
CA MET A 23 3.47 -17.43 -39.06
C MET A 23 2.24 -18.06 -38.40
N LYS A 24 1.99 -19.36 -38.61
CA LYS A 24 0.92 -20.10 -37.92
C LYS A 24 1.10 -20.05 -36.40
N LEU A 25 2.31 -20.34 -35.91
CA LEU A 25 2.61 -20.28 -34.49
C LEU A 25 2.40 -18.87 -33.91
N ALA A 26 2.84 -17.83 -34.64
CA ALA A 26 2.70 -16.45 -34.18
C ALA A 26 1.24 -15.96 -34.13
N LEU A 27 0.40 -16.43 -35.05
CA LEU A 27 -1.05 -16.19 -35.08
C LEU A 27 -1.77 -16.94 -33.94
N GLN A 28 -1.43 -18.21 -33.68
CA GLN A 28 -1.96 -18.98 -32.55
C GLN A 28 -1.59 -18.32 -31.21
N GLN A 29 -0.35 -17.87 -31.05
CA GLN A 29 0.11 -17.14 -29.86
C GLN A 29 -0.52 -15.74 -29.72
N ALA A 30 -1.08 -15.18 -30.78
CA ALA A 30 -1.81 -13.91 -30.75
C ALA A 30 -3.28 -14.07 -30.28
N GLY A 31 -3.71 -15.28 -29.90
CA GLY A 31 -5.09 -15.58 -29.51
C GLY A 31 -6.04 -15.78 -30.71
N GLY A 32 -5.49 -16.06 -31.90
CA GLY A 32 -6.27 -16.42 -33.09
C GLY A 32 -6.75 -17.87 -33.09
N GLU A 33 -7.67 -18.17 -34.01
CA GLU A 33 -8.28 -19.50 -34.21
C GLU A 33 -7.24 -20.62 -34.35
N ALA A 34 -7.55 -21.79 -33.79
CA ALA A 34 -6.66 -22.95 -33.77
C ALA A 34 -6.40 -23.51 -35.18
N ASP A 35 -7.33 -23.32 -36.11
CA ASP A 35 -7.29 -23.88 -37.45
C ASP A 35 -6.92 -22.82 -38.50
N ILE A 36 -5.62 -22.55 -38.62
CA ILE A 36 -5.10 -21.60 -39.61
C ILE A 36 -4.84 -22.36 -40.93
N PRO A 37 -5.49 -21.97 -42.03
CA PRO A 37 -5.35 -22.67 -43.30
C PRO A 37 -3.89 -22.69 -43.78
N PRO A 38 -3.49 -23.71 -44.57
CA PRO A 38 -2.12 -23.84 -45.06
C PRO A 38 -1.75 -22.80 -46.13
N GLU A 39 -2.74 -22.24 -46.82
CA GLU A 39 -2.54 -21.26 -47.88
C GLU A 39 -3.62 -20.17 -47.86
N ALA A 40 -3.30 -18.98 -48.36
CA ALA A 40 -4.25 -17.87 -48.53
C ALA A 40 -3.93 -17.06 -49.79
N CYS A 41 -4.89 -16.30 -50.32
CA CYS A 41 -4.60 -15.33 -51.38
C CYS A 41 -3.69 -14.19 -50.85
N MET A 42 -3.12 -13.39 -51.76
CA MET A 42 -2.16 -12.34 -51.38
C MET A 42 -2.72 -11.34 -50.36
N ASP A 43 -3.94 -10.85 -50.56
CA ASP A 43 -4.54 -9.88 -49.63
C ASP A 43 -4.77 -10.47 -48.23
N CYS A 44 -5.26 -11.71 -48.17
CA CYS A 44 -5.44 -12.42 -46.90
C CYS A 44 -4.10 -12.77 -46.23
N TYR A 45 -3.08 -13.11 -47.01
CA TYR A 45 -1.74 -13.35 -46.50
C TYR A 45 -1.15 -12.08 -45.87
N ASP A 46 -1.28 -10.94 -46.54
CA ASP A 46 -0.76 -9.65 -46.05
C ASP A 46 -1.51 -9.16 -44.80
N ASP A 47 -2.83 -9.35 -44.75
CA ASP A 47 -3.63 -9.07 -43.54
C ASP A 47 -3.20 -9.96 -42.36
N LEU A 48 -3.06 -11.27 -42.56
CA LEU A 48 -2.57 -12.19 -41.54
C LEU A 48 -1.15 -11.80 -41.08
N ASN A 49 -0.27 -11.37 -41.99
CA ASN A 49 1.09 -10.94 -41.67
C ASN A 49 1.12 -9.63 -40.88
N SER A 50 0.21 -8.70 -41.22
CA SER A 50 0.01 -7.45 -40.49
C SER A 50 -0.45 -7.72 -39.05
N ARG A 51 -1.40 -8.64 -38.85
CA ARG A 51 -1.87 -9.05 -37.51
C ARG A 51 -0.75 -9.66 -36.66
N VAL A 52 0.10 -10.51 -37.25
CA VAL A 52 1.29 -11.06 -36.57
C VAL A 52 2.24 -9.95 -36.13
N SER A 53 2.54 -9.02 -37.05
CA SER A 53 3.45 -7.90 -36.80
C SER A 53 2.93 -6.96 -35.71
N HIS A 54 1.65 -6.63 -35.73
CA HIS A 54 0.99 -5.83 -34.71
C HIS A 54 0.97 -6.54 -33.34
N GLY A 55 0.64 -7.84 -33.31
CA GLY A 55 0.65 -8.65 -32.10
C GLY A 55 2.06 -8.77 -31.49
N ALA A 56 3.09 -8.93 -32.32
CA ALA A 56 4.48 -8.94 -31.87
C ALA A 56 4.89 -7.61 -31.23
N LYS A 57 4.50 -6.48 -31.83
CA LYS A 57 4.74 -5.14 -31.29
C LYS A 57 4.07 -4.96 -29.92
N LEU A 58 2.80 -5.33 -29.79
CA LEU A 58 2.07 -5.23 -28.52
C LEU A 58 2.73 -6.06 -27.41
N ARG A 59 3.15 -7.30 -27.71
CA ARG A 59 3.87 -8.14 -26.74
C ARG A 59 5.22 -7.54 -26.35
N ALA A 60 5.99 -7.03 -27.31
CA ALA A 60 7.24 -6.34 -27.04
C ALA A 60 7.02 -5.12 -26.12
N GLU A 61 5.96 -4.34 -26.34
CA GLU A 61 5.59 -3.22 -25.48
C GLU A 61 5.19 -3.67 -24.06
N ILE A 62 4.43 -4.76 -23.91
CA ILE A 62 4.07 -5.32 -22.60
C ILE A 62 5.32 -5.78 -21.85
N VAL A 63 6.20 -6.53 -22.51
CA VAL A 63 7.48 -6.98 -21.94
C VAL A 63 8.36 -5.79 -21.56
N GLN A 64 8.43 -4.77 -22.41
CA GLN A 64 9.20 -3.55 -22.13
C GLN A 64 8.62 -2.78 -20.94
N LYS A 65 7.29 -2.63 -20.88
CA LYS A 65 6.60 -2.01 -19.73
C LYS A 65 6.91 -2.77 -18.44
N GLN A 66 6.91 -4.11 -18.48
CA GLN A 66 7.22 -4.94 -17.31
C GLN A 66 8.70 -4.80 -16.89
N LYS A 67 9.64 -4.83 -17.84
CA LYS A 67 11.07 -4.59 -17.57
C LYS A 67 11.30 -3.20 -16.97
N ASN A 68 10.63 -2.17 -17.50
CA ASN A 68 10.71 -0.80 -16.98
C ASN A 68 10.18 -0.73 -15.53
N LYS A 69 9.06 -1.39 -15.22
CA LYS A 69 8.52 -1.49 -13.85
C LYS A 69 9.53 -2.14 -12.90
N GLU A 70 10.13 -3.25 -13.29
CA GLU A 70 11.12 -3.96 -12.47
C GLU A 70 12.38 -3.14 -12.23
N ALA A 71 12.90 -2.45 -13.26
CA ALA A 71 14.04 -1.57 -13.15
C ALA A 71 13.77 -0.41 -12.17
N MET A 72 12.59 0.22 -12.26
CA MET A 72 12.16 1.24 -11.32
C MET A 72 12.13 0.69 -9.88
N TRP A 73 11.50 -0.48 -9.67
CA TRP A 73 11.41 -1.12 -8.37
C TRP A 73 12.79 -1.38 -7.74
N LYS A 74 13.76 -1.88 -8.51
CA LYS A 74 15.14 -2.10 -8.05
C LYS A 74 15.84 -0.81 -7.63
N SER A 75 15.53 0.31 -8.29
CA SER A 75 16.15 1.61 -7.99
C SER A 75 15.53 2.36 -6.80
N ARG A 76 14.33 1.99 -6.33
CA ARG A 76 13.53 2.76 -5.36
C ARG A 76 14.27 3.14 -4.08
N VAL A 77 15.09 2.22 -3.53
CA VAL A 77 15.86 2.46 -2.30
C VAL A 77 16.93 3.53 -2.50
N LYS A 78 17.53 3.61 -3.71
CA LYS A 78 18.51 4.64 -4.05
C LYS A 78 17.88 6.04 -4.01
N LEU A 79 16.62 6.18 -4.41
CA LEU A 79 15.89 7.46 -4.34
C LEU A 79 15.79 7.97 -2.90
N VAL A 80 15.37 7.12 -1.96
CA VAL A 80 15.27 7.50 -0.54
C VAL A 80 16.64 7.82 0.06
N LYS A 81 17.68 7.04 -0.27
CA LYS A 81 19.05 7.33 0.18
C LYS A 81 19.53 8.69 -0.31
N LYS A 82 19.32 9.00 -1.60
CA LYS A 82 19.69 10.30 -2.18
C LYS A 82 18.91 11.45 -1.55
N ALA A 83 17.60 11.27 -1.32
CA ALA A 83 16.76 12.27 -0.65
C ALA A 83 17.28 12.60 0.76
N ARG A 84 17.68 11.60 1.55
CA ARG A 84 18.24 11.81 2.89
C ARG A 84 19.59 12.55 2.89
N ILE A 85 20.44 12.29 1.90
CA ILE A 85 21.69 13.04 1.71
C ILE A 85 21.37 14.51 1.42
N LEU A 86 20.44 14.77 0.49
CA LEU A 86 20.01 16.12 0.12
C LEU A 86 19.35 16.86 1.30
N MET A 87 18.62 16.15 2.16
CA MET A 87 18.09 16.70 3.42
C MET A 87 19.21 17.22 4.34
N GLY A 88 20.33 16.49 4.45
CA GLY A 88 21.51 16.91 5.21
C GLY A 88 22.20 18.13 4.60
N GLN A 89 22.21 18.21 3.27
CA GLN A 89 22.74 19.35 2.51
C GLN A 89 21.79 20.57 2.46
N LYS A 90 20.63 20.49 3.12
CA LYS A 90 19.56 21.51 3.08
C LYS A 90 18.96 21.76 1.68
N ALA A 91 19.19 20.86 0.72
CA ALA A 91 18.63 20.90 -0.63
C ALA A 91 17.21 20.32 -0.65
N PHE A 92 16.26 21.03 -0.02
CA PHE A 92 14.96 20.47 0.34
C PHE A 92 14.00 20.24 -0.84
N VAL A 93 14.05 21.09 -1.86
CA VAL A 93 13.21 20.95 -3.06
C VAL A 93 13.63 19.70 -3.83
N GLU A 94 14.93 19.49 -4.01
CA GLU A 94 15.49 18.31 -4.65
C GLU A 94 15.21 17.04 -3.84
N ALA A 95 15.35 17.11 -2.51
CA ALA A 95 14.98 16.02 -1.62
C ALA A 95 13.50 15.63 -1.77
N ALA A 96 12.59 16.61 -1.83
CA ALA A 96 11.16 16.36 -2.08
C ALA A 96 10.93 15.65 -3.41
N ASN A 97 11.60 16.07 -4.48
CA ASN A 97 11.49 15.43 -5.79
C ASN A 97 11.91 13.95 -5.75
N HIS A 98 12.96 13.61 -5.01
CA HIS A 98 13.38 12.21 -4.85
C HIS A 98 12.40 11.39 -4.00
N TYR A 99 11.83 11.96 -2.94
CA TYR A 99 10.79 11.32 -2.14
C TYR A 99 9.49 11.11 -2.93
N GLU A 100 9.04 12.11 -3.70
CA GLU A 100 7.87 12.00 -4.58
C GLU A 100 8.10 10.93 -5.66
N LYS A 101 9.29 10.87 -6.27
CA LYS A 101 9.67 9.80 -7.23
C LYS A 101 9.63 8.43 -6.57
N TYR A 102 10.13 8.29 -5.34
CA TYR A 102 10.06 7.02 -4.60
C TYR A 102 8.62 6.55 -4.41
N LEU A 103 7.73 7.43 -3.94
CA LEU A 103 6.30 7.11 -3.80
C LEU A 103 5.67 6.74 -5.14
N ARG A 104 6.04 7.46 -6.21
CA ARG A 104 5.54 7.17 -7.57
C ARG A 104 5.96 5.79 -8.07
N VAL A 105 7.19 5.37 -7.79
CA VAL A 105 7.67 4.02 -8.13
C VAL A 105 6.83 2.95 -7.41
N LEU A 106 6.49 3.16 -6.14
CA LEU A 106 5.64 2.22 -5.41
C LEU A 106 4.22 2.16 -6.01
N GLU A 107 3.62 3.31 -6.34
CA GLU A 107 2.31 3.33 -7.00
C GLU A 107 2.31 2.53 -8.30
N VAL A 108 3.29 2.77 -9.17
CA VAL A 108 3.40 2.08 -10.46
C VAL A 108 3.67 0.59 -10.30
N ALA A 109 4.49 0.20 -9.31
CA ALA A 109 4.78 -1.20 -9.02
C ALA A 109 3.55 -1.98 -8.52
N HIS A 110 2.57 -1.27 -7.95
CA HIS A 110 1.32 -1.84 -7.45
C HIS A 110 0.11 -1.51 -8.34
N ASP A 111 0.33 -1.03 -9.56
CA ASP A 111 -0.72 -0.67 -10.52
C ASP A 111 -1.75 0.34 -9.97
N LEU A 112 -1.26 1.29 -9.17
CA LEU A 112 -2.06 2.33 -8.53
C LEU A 112 -1.96 3.66 -9.28
N GLN A 113 -3.07 4.41 -9.26
CA GLN A 113 -3.07 5.81 -9.67
C GLN A 113 -2.25 6.69 -8.72
N LYS A 114 -1.90 7.91 -9.17
CA LYS A 114 -1.15 8.87 -8.36
C LYS A 114 -1.93 9.22 -7.09
N GLY A 115 -1.28 9.07 -5.93
CA GLY A 115 -1.91 9.23 -4.61
C GLY A 115 -2.71 8.02 -4.14
N GLY A 116 -2.73 6.91 -4.88
CA GLY A 116 -3.48 5.69 -4.55
C GLY A 116 -2.88 4.83 -3.44
N LEU A 117 -1.64 5.11 -3.01
CA LEU A 117 -0.97 4.34 -1.95
C LEU A 117 -1.76 4.34 -0.64
N ASN A 118 -1.95 3.15 -0.09
CA ASN A 118 -2.53 2.93 1.23
C ASN A 118 -1.74 1.84 1.99
N PRO A 119 -1.93 1.71 3.32
CA PRO A 119 -1.18 0.74 4.12
C PRO A 119 -1.43 -0.72 3.76
N GLU A 120 -2.62 -1.06 3.23
CA GLU A 120 -3.03 -2.43 2.92
C GLU A 120 -2.23 -3.03 1.77
N VAL A 121 -1.71 -2.19 0.87
CA VAL A 121 -0.76 -2.58 -0.19
C VAL A 121 0.46 -3.31 0.39
N PHE A 122 0.84 -3.02 1.64
CA PHE A 122 2.00 -3.59 2.32
C PHE A 122 1.63 -4.71 3.33
N SER A 123 0.36 -5.13 3.37
CA SER A 123 -0.22 -5.99 4.41
C SER A 123 0.32 -7.43 4.47
N LYS A 124 0.96 -7.93 3.40
CA LYS A 124 1.53 -9.29 3.36
C LYS A 124 2.75 -9.50 4.29
N SER A 125 3.22 -8.45 4.97
CA SER A 125 4.19 -8.57 6.04
C SER A 125 3.84 -7.56 7.13
N LYS A 126 3.40 -8.05 8.30
CA LYS A 126 3.03 -7.23 9.48
C LYS A 126 4.17 -6.34 10.02
N LYS A 127 5.35 -6.36 9.38
CA LYS A 127 6.48 -5.43 9.54
C LYS A 127 7.19 -5.19 8.21
N SER A 128 6.47 -4.87 7.14
CA SER A 128 7.11 -4.53 5.87
C SER A 128 8.08 -3.37 6.12
N LYS A 129 9.38 -3.63 5.96
CA LYS A 129 10.43 -2.59 6.02
C LYS A 129 10.07 -1.42 5.10
N GLU A 130 9.38 -1.70 3.99
CA GLU A 130 8.87 -0.71 3.05
C GLU A 130 7.83 0.23 3.70
N LEU A 131 6.89 -0.28 4.49
CA LEU A 131 5.90 0.56 5.19
C LEU A 131 6.58 1.55 6.15
N THR A 132 7.62 1.11 6.86
CA THR A 132 8.44 1.99 7.70
C THR A 132 9.12 3.07 6.86
N VAL A 133 9.69 2.71 5.71
CA VAL A 133 10.33 3.67 4.79
C VAL A 133 9.31 4.67 4.26
N VAL A 134 8.15 4.22 3.77
CA VAL A 134 7.04 5.08 3.31
C VAL A 134 6.59 6.04 4.40
N THR A 135 6.42 5.54 5.64
CA THR A 135 6.06 6.38 6.80
C THR A 135 7.11 7.47 7.04
N SER A 136 8.40 7.11 7.03
CA SER A 136 9.49 8.07 7.20
C SER A 136 9.56 9.10 6.06
N THR A 137 9.29 8.66 4.83
CA THR A 137 9.24 9.52 3.64
C THR A 137 8.12 10.54 3.74
N TYR A 138 6.90 10.12 4.12
CA TYR A 138 5.80 11.06 4.32
C TYR A 138 6.09 12.07 5.45
N TRP A 139 6.75 11.64 6.53
CA TRP A 139 7.18 12.54 7.60
C TRP A 139 8.20 13.59 7.11
N ASP A 140 9.15 13.19 6.28
CA ASP A 140 10.14 14.11 5.71
C ASP A 140 9.51 15.11 4.75
N LEU A 141 8.65 14.64 3.84
CA LEU A 141 7.87 15.49 2.95
C LEU A 141 7.00 16.49 3.72
N PHE A 142 6.34 16.04 4.79
CA PHE A 142 5.49 16.88 5.63
C PHE A 142 6.28 18.06 6.21
N ARG A 143 7.51 17.80 6.69
CA ARG A 143 8.42 18.85 7.19
C ARG A 143 8.98 19.75 6.09
N ILE A 144 9.26 19.19 4.90
CA ILE A 144 9.73 19.99 3.77
C ILE A 144 8.65 21.00 3.34
N TYR A 145 7.40 20.55 3.20
CA TYR A 145 6.30 21.39 2.73
C TYR A 145 5.84 22.45 3.73
N ASP A 146 6.15 22.31 5.03
CA ASP A 146 5.90 23.36 6.01
C ASP A 146 6.70 24.64 5.72
N ARG A 147 7.79 24.57 4.95
CA ARG A 147 8.69 25.72 4.75
C ARG A 147 8.12 26.84 3.90
N SER A 148 7.19 26.57 3.00
CA SER A 148 6.66 27.54 2.03
C SER A 148 5.13 27.58 2.04
N PRO A 149 4.52 28.78 1.99
CA PRO A 149 3.07 28.91 1.81
C PRO A 149 2.55 28.25 0.52
N ARG A 150 3.37 28.19 -0.54
CA ARG A 150 3.00 27.58 -1.83
C ARG A 150 2.79 26.06 -1.76
N THR A 151 3.29 25.42 -0.70
CA THR A 151 3.23 23.96 -0.53
C THR A 151 2.25 23.52 0.55
N VAL A 152 1.39 24.42 1.03
CA VAL A 152 0.43 24.14 2.11
C VAL A 152 -0.54 23.01 1.77
N ASP A 153 -1.08 22.98 0.54
CA ASP A 153 -1.99 21.90 0.12
C ASP A 153 -1.28 20.55 0.02
N LYS A 154 -0.01 20.57 -0.44
CA LYS A 154 0.86 19.39 -0.42
C LYS A 154 1.13 18.93 1.01
N MET A 155 1.39 19.85 1.94
CA MET A 155 1.58 19.55 3.36
C MET A 155 0.32 18.89 3.95
N ARG A 156 -0.87 19.43 3.69
CA ARG A 156 -2.14 18.90 4.20
C ARG A 156 -2.43 17.50 3.67
N SER A 157 -2.29 17.28 2.36
CA SER A 157 -2.49 15.97 1.73
C SER A 157 -1.46 14.93 2.23
N THR A 158 -0.20 15.35 2.38
CA THR A 158 0.87 14.53 2.96
C THR A 158 0.57 14.18 4.41
N GLY A 159 0.07 15.11 5.22
CA GLY A 159 -0.33 14.87 6.61
C GLY A 159 -1.44 13.82 6.74
N LYS A 160 -2.46 13.89 5.87
CA LYS A 160 -3.52 12.86 5.80
C LYS A 160 -2.97 11.49 5.46
N LYS A 161 -2.08 11.40 4.45
CA LYS A 161 -1.41 10.14 4.11
C LYS A 161 -0.53 9.64 5.24
N LEU A 162 0.27 10.51 5.85
CA LEU A 162 1.10 10.15 7.00
C LEU A 162 0.26 9.57 8.14
N ALA A 163 -0.87 10.19 8.49
CA ALA A 163 -1.78 9.67 9.51
C ALA A 163 -2.32 8.27 9.15
N GLN A 164 -2.57 7.99 7.87
CA GLN A 164 -2.96 6.65 7.42
C GLN A 164 -1.84 5.63 7.65
N PHE A 165 -0.60 5.93 7.26
CA PHE A 165 0.54 5.02 7.31
C PHE A 165 1.12 4.83 8.70
N VAL A 166 1.29 5.92 9.46
CA VAL A 166 1.98 5.91 10.76
C VAL A 166 1.31 4.95 11.74
N ARG A 167 -0.02 4.78 11.66
CA ARG A 167 -0.78 3.85 12.50
C ARG A 167 -0.38 2.38 12.30
N TYR A 168 0.17 2.00 11.16
CA TYR A 168 0.59 0.61 10.91
C TYR A 168 2.11 0.44 11.02
N SER A 169 2.83 1.52 11.32
CA SER A 169 4.28 1.55 11.32
C SER A 169 4.87 1.26 12.69
N SER A 170 5.99 0.53 12.72
CA SER A 170 6.76 0.28 13.94
C SER A 170 7.33 1.56 14.57
N ILE A 171 7.57 2.59 13.75
CA ILE A 171 8.10 3.89 14.18
C ILE A 171 7.02 4.87 14.64
N TYR A 172 5.79 4.40 14.90
CA TYR A 172 4.69 5.25 15.37
C TYR A 172 5.06 6.12 16.58
N PRO A 173 5.63 5.58 17.69
CA PRO A 173 5.94 6.38 18.87
C PRO A 173 6.96 7.49 18.56
N ASP A 174 7.96 7.19 17.73
CA ASP A 174 9.00 8.13 17.35
C ASP A 174 8.46 9.27 16.49
N ILE A 175 7.57 8.96 15.54
CA ILE A 175 6.94 9.97 14.70
C ILE A 175 6.03 10.87 15.52
N MET A 176 5.24 10.31 16.44
CA MET A 176 4.37 11.12 17.30
C MET A 176 5.19 12.05 18.21
N LYS A 177 6.25 11.54 18.85
CA LYS A 177 7.16 12.37 19.67
C LYS A 177 7.80 13.49 18.84
N LYS A 178 8.24 13.19 17.62
CA LYS A 178 8.79 14.19 16.68
C LYS A 178 7.74 15.20 16.26
N ALA A 179 6.48 14.80 16.09
CA ALA A 179 5.36 15.68 15.75
C ALA A 179 5.03 16.66 16.87
N ASP A 180 4.96 16.21 18.11
CA ASP A 180 4.74 17.06 19.28
C ASP A 180 5.86 18.11 19.42
N SER A 181 7.10 17.70 19.17
CA SER A 181 8.27 18.59 19.19
C SER A 181 8.21 19.59 18.04
N PHE A 182 7.93 19.11 16.83
CA PHE A 182 7.87 19.92 15.60
C PHE A 182 6.73 20.94 15.62
N GLN A 183 5.60 20.63 16.27
CA GLN A 183 4.46 21.55 16.41
C GLN A 183 4.86 22.91 17.00
N ARG A 184 5.88 22.95 17.86
CA ARG A 184 6.36 24.19 18.49
C ARG A 184 7.01 25.13 17.49
N THR A 185 7.75 24.58 16.53
CA THR A 185 8.58 25.30 15.54
C THR A 185 7.94 25.37 14.15
N ALA A 186 6.84 24.66 13.91
CA ALA A 186 6.19 24.61 12.61
C ALA A 186 5.60 25.97 12.21
N LYS A 187 5.70 26.29 10.92
CA LYS A 187 5.06 27.49 10.35
C LYS A 187 3.54 27.33 10.32
N HIS A 188 3.05 26.15 9.96
CA HIS A 188 1.62 25.83 9.84
C HIS A 188 1.17 24.91 10.99
N LYS A 189 1.14 25.45 12.21
CA LYS A 189 0.84 24.70 13.45
C LYS A 189 -0.52 24.00 13.43
N ASN A 190 -1.51 24.59 12.77
CA ASN A 190 -2.84 24.01 12.60
C ASN A 190 -2.79 22.67 11.84
N ILE A 191 -2.04 22.58 10.75
CA ILE A 191 -1.91 21.35 9.97
C ILE A 191 -1.18 20.26 10.76
N VAL A 192 -0.19 20.65 11.58
CA VAL A 192 0.49 19.70 12.49
C VAL A 192 -0.47 19.19 13.56
N LYS A 193 -1.29 20.07 14.16
CA LYS A 193 -2.35 19.67 15.11
C LYS A 193 -3.37 18.73 14.46
N ASP A 194 -3.80 19.02 13.24
CA ASP A 194 -4.71 18.15 12.48
C ASP A 194 -4.07 16.78 12.27
N PHE A 195 -2.81 16.72 11.84
CA PHE A 195 -2.07 15.47 11.70
C PHE A 195 -1.98 14.70 13.02
N ILE A 196 -1.58 15.35 14.12
CA ILE A 196 -1.48 14.69 15.45
C ILE A 196 -2.85 14.16 15.87
N LYS A 197 -3.92 14.93 15.65
CA LYS A 197 -5.30 14.51 15.93
C LYS A 197 -5.73 13.33 15.06
N ASP A 198 -5.40 13.32 13.77
CA ASP A 198 -5.78 12.25 12.84
C ASP A 198 -4.95 10.97 13.07
N ALA A 199 -3.67 11.11 13.41
CA ALA A 199 -2.76 10.02 13.74
C ALA A 199 -3.00 9.45 15.15
N GLY A 200 -3.39 10.31 16.10
CA GLY A 200 -3.90 9.94 17.42
C GLY A 200 -5.36 9.48 17.40
N GLY A 201 -6.08 9.82 16.33
CA GLY A 201 -7.49 9.53 16.09
C GLY A 201 -7.76 8.04 15.92
N LYS A 202 -8.38 7.47 16.96
CA LYS A 202 -8.89 6.08 17.02
C LYS A 202 -7.86 5.02 16.61
N LYS A 203 -6.63 5.12 17.10
CA LYS A 203 -5.99 3.90 17.60
C LYS A 203 -6.43 3.71 19.05
N GLY A 204 -7.65 3.24 19.16
CA GLY A 204 -8.09 2.56 20.36
C GLY A 204 -7.38 1.21 20.51
N GLY A 205 -6.05 1.18 20.50
CA GLY A 205 -5.29 -0.05 20.70
C GLY A 205 -5.39 -0.47 22.15
N CYS A 206 -5.71 -1.72 22.42
CA CYS A 206 -5.40 -2.29 23.72
C CYS A 206 -3.89 -2.61 23.70
N TYR A 207 -3.04 -1.70 24.17
CA TYR A 207 -1.57 -1.83 24.14
C TYR A 207 -1.09 -3.13 24.81
N ILE A 208 -1.63 -3.46 25.98
CA ILE A 208 -1.32 -4.72 26.68
C ILE A 208 -1.80 -5.93 25.88
N ALA A 209 -3.00 -5.88 25.29
CA ALA A 209 -3.49 -6.99 24.46
C ALA A 209 -2.68 -7.16 23.16
N THR A 210 -2.20 -6.06 22.59
CA THR A 210 -1.40 -6.06 21.36
C THR A 210 0.02 -6.58 21.60
N SER A 211 0.55 -6.50 22.83
CA SER A 211 1.82 -7.16 23.18
C SER A 211 1.64 -8.63 23.55
N CYS A 212 0.47 -9.02 24.06
CA CYS A 212 0.17 -10.39 24.45
C CYS A 212 -0.18 -11.27 23.24
N PHE A 213 -0.99 -10.76 22.31
CA PHE A 213 -1.35 -11.44 21.07
C PHE A 213 -0.40 -11.08 19.93
N ASP A 214 0.08 -12.09 19.20
CA ASP A 214 0.96 -11.90 18.04
C ASP A 214 0.28 -11.16 16.87
N ASP A 215 -1.06 -11.09 16.88
CA ASP A 215 -1.85 -10.37 15.90
C ASP A 215 -2.64 -9.19 16.53
N PRO A 216 -2.30 -7.93 16.19
CA PRO A 216 -3.07 -6.74 16.57
C PRO A 216 -4.51 -6.73 16.03
N PHE A 217 -4.82 -7.56 15.04
CA PHE A 217 -6.13 -7.67 14.38
C PHE A 217 -6.91 -8.94 14.79
N CYS A 218 -6.45 -9.67 15.80
CA CYS A 218 -7.19 -10.82 16.28
C CYS A 218 -8.60 -10.42 16.75
N TRP A 219 -9.56 -11.34 16.59
CA TRP A 219 -10.96 -11.10 16.94
C TRP A 219 -11.12 -10.68 18.41
N GLN A 220 -10.24 -11.16 19.30
CA GLN A 220 -10.20 -10.82 20.71
C GLN A 220 -9.96 -9.33 20.94
N ILE A 221 -8.97 -8.74 20.24
CA ILE A 221 -8.69 -7.31 20.33
C ILE A 221 -9.87 -6.50 19.77
N SER A 222 -10.50 -6.97 18.69
CA SER A 222 -11.69 -6.33 18.11
C SER A 222 -12.87 -6.29 19.09
N VAL A 223 -13.12 -7.37 19.83
CA VAL A 223 -14.15 -7.42 20.89
C VAL A 223 -13.86 -6.41 22.00
N LEU A 224 -12.62 -6.31 22.48
CA LEU A 224 -12.25 -5.35 23.52
C LEU A 224 -12.39 -3.90 23.05
N ARG A 225 -12.09 -3.61 21.78
CA ARG A 225 -12.32 -2.29 21.18
C ARG A 225 -13.81 -1.95 21.17
N LEU A 226 -14.65 -2.88 20.74
CA LEU A 226 -16.11 -2.69 20.73
C LEU A 226 -16.65 -2.48 22.14
N PHE A 227 -16.17 -3.25 23.13
CA PHE A 227 -16.56 -3.10 24.53
C PHE A 227 -16.15 -1.73 25.08
N ARG A 228 -14.93 -1.28 24.80
CA ARG A 228 -14.48 0.08 25.15
C ARG A 228 -15.40 1.13 24.57
N ASP A 229 -15.67 1.05 23.27
CA ASP A 229 -16.35 2.12 22.56
C ASP A 229 -17.86 2.15 22.83
N ARG A 230 -18.50 0.98 22.99
CA ARG A 230 -19.95 0.87 23.20
C ARG A 230 -20.37 0.91 24.67
N ILE A 231 -19.53 0.46 25.60
CA ILE A 231 -19.87 0.35 27.02
C ILE A 231 -19.04 1.30 27.87
N LEU A 232 -17.71 1.16 27.92
CA LEU A 232 -16.89 1.99 28.82
C LEU A 232 -16.98 3.48 28.50
N LYS A 233 -16.94 3.85 27.23
CA LYS A 233 -16.93 5.26 26.83
C LYS A 233 -18.24 6.00 27.20
N LYS A 234 -19.34 5.27 27.40
CA LYS A 234 -20.64 5.84 27.78
C LYS A 234 -20.70 6.26 29.25
N SER A 235 -19.79 5.79 30.11
CA SER A 235 -19.76 6.13 31.54
C SER A 235 -18.57 7.01 31.90
N SER A 236 -18.74 7.91 32.87
CA SER A 236 -17.65 8.77 33.36
C SER A 236 -16.51 7.95 33.98
N TRP A 237 -16.83 6.89 34.72
CA TRP A 237 -15.88 5.92 35.24
C TRP A 237 -15.13 5.17 34.14
N GLY A 238 -15.82 4.71 33.10
CA GLY A 238 -15.17 4.01 31.99
C GLY A 238 -14.23 4.93 31.19
N ARG A 239 -14.56 6.21 31.04
CA ARG A 239 -13.64 7.21 30.44
C ARG A 239 -12.37 7.42 31.28
N TRP A 240 -12.49 7.47 32.61
CA TRP A 240 -11.34 7.57 33.51
C TRP A 240 -10.45 6.32 33.44
N PHE A 241 -11.05 5.13 33.45
CA PHE A 241 -10.32 3.86 33.27
C PHE A 241 -9.55 3.82 31.95
N ILE A 242 -10.20 4.21 30.85
CA ILE A 242 -9.56 4.29 29.53
C ILE A 242 -8.34 5.22 29.57
N TYR A 243 -8.48 6.40 30.17
CA TYR A 243 -7.38 7.36 30.29
C TYR A 243 -6.20 6.79 31.08
N TYR A 244 -6.45 6.19 32.24
CA TYR A 244 -5.39 5.60 33.07
C TYR A 244 -4.71 4.41 32.36
N TYR A 245 -5.49 3.56 31.70
CA TYR A 245 -4.99 2.46 30.88
C TYR A 245 -4.03 2.95 29.80
N TYR A 246 -4.39 3.98 29.04
CA TYR A 246 -3.54 4.52 27.99
C TYR A 246 -2.28 5.22 28.52
N ARG A 247 -2.34 5.79 29.72
CA ARG A 247 -1.19 6.45 30.36
C ARG A 247 -0.16 5.47 30.90
N THR A 248 -0.61 4.34 31.45
CA THR A 248 0.25 3.38 32.17
C THR A 248 0.68 2.19 31.32
N SER A 249 -0.13 1.81 30.33
CA SER A 249 0.15 0.62 29.50
C SER A 249 1.50 0.63 28.77
N PRO A 250 2.07 1.74 28.27
CA PRO A 250 3.37 1.69 27.60
C PRO A 250 4.51 1.23 28.52
N ALA A 251 4.53 1.70 29.77
CA ALA A 251 5.53 1.30 30.75
C ALA A 251 5.39 -0.18 31.14
N ILE A 252 4.15 -0.64 31.31
CA ILE A 252 3.85 -2.04 31.60
C ILE A 252 4.29 -2.94 30.43
N VAL A 253 4.01 -2.55 29.18
CA VAL A 253 4.40 -3.33 28.00
C VAL A 253 5.93 -3.45 27.88
N GLN A 254 6.67 -2.36 28.12
CA GLN A 254 8.13 -2.39 28.14
C GLN A 254 8.69 -3.29 29.25
N TRP A 255 8.04 -3.31 30.42
CA TRP A 255 8.49 -4.17 31.51
C TRP A 255 8.20 -5.66 31.27
N VAL A 256 7.12 -5.97 30.53
CA VAL A 256 6.66 -7.33 30.23
C VAL A 256 7.32 -7.93 28.99
N SER A 257 7.84 -7.13 28.05
CA SER A 257 8.33 -7.59 26.74
C SER A 257 9.37 -8.71 26.84
N ASP A 258 10.18 -8.69 27.89
CA ASP A 258 11.32 -9.61 28.06
C ASP A 258 10.98 -10.78 29.00
N LYS A 259 9.71 -10.91 29.42
CA LYS A 259 9.25 -11.88 30.42
C LYS A 259 8.17 -12.82 29.84
N PRO A 260 8.53 -13.94 29.20
CA PRO A 260 7.59 -14.80 28.48
C PRO A 260 6.51 -15.44 29.38
N LYS A 261 6.85 -15.78 30.63
CA LYS A 261 5.88 -16.33 31.60
C LYS A 261 4.78 -15.33 31.94
N ILE A 262 5.13 -14.05 32.13
CA ILE A 262 4.17 -12.98 32.44
C ILE A 262 3.28 -12.69 31.24
N ARG A 263 3.85 -12.70 30.03
CA ARG A 263 3.08 -12.56 28.79
C ARG A 263 2.01 -13.65 28.65
N LEU A 264 2.34 -14.90 29.00
CA LEU A 264 1.38 -16.02 28.96
C LEU A 264 0.22 -15.83 29.94
N ILE A 265 0.52 -15.42 31.18
CA ILE A 265 -0.50 -15.11 32.19
C ILE A 265 -1.40 -13.95 31.72
N LEU A 266 -0.81 -12.87 31.20
CA LEU A 266 -1.57 -11.74 30.67
C LEU A 266 -2.45 -12.13 29.48
N SER A 267 -1.97 -12.98 28.58
CA SER A 267 -2.78 -13.52 27.48
C SER A 267 -4.00 -14.29 27.99
N GLN A 268 -3.86 -15.09 29.03
CA GLN A 268 -4.98 -15.82 29.65
C GLN A 268 -5.99 -14.87 30.31
N VAL A 269 -5.50 -13.90 31.09
CA VAL A 269 -6.36 -12.87 31.73
C VAL A 269 -7.12 -12.07 30.67
N ILE A 270 -6.45 -11.66 29.60
CA ILE A 270 -7.09 -10.91 28.52
C ILE A 270 -8.10 -11.79 27.77
N GLY A 271 -7.79 -13.07 27.55
CA GLY A 271 -8.74 -14.03 26.97
C GLY A 271 -10.02 -14.18 27.79
N PHE A 272 -9.88 -14.23 29.12
CA PHE A 272 -11.04 -14.23 30.03
C PHE A 272 -11.85 -12.93 29.94
N LEU A 273 -11.17 -11.77 29.96
CA LEU A 273 -11.83 -10.46 29.82
C LEU A 273 -12.55 -10.32 28.47
N VAL A 274 -12.01 -10.88 27.39
CA VAL A 274 -12.65 -10.91 26.06
C VAL A 274 -13.95 -11.70 26.12
N LYS A 275 -13.97 -12.84 26.80
CA LYS A 275 -15.18 -13.65 26.96
C LYS A 275 -16.27 -12.87 27.71
N LEU A 276 -15.91 -12.23 28.83
CA LEU A 276 -16.83 -11.36 29.57
C LEU A 276 -17.35 -10.19 28.71
N ALA A 277 -16.43 -9.48 28.03
CA ALA A 277 -16.78 -8.37 27.15
C ALA A 277 -17.72 -8.81 26.01
N SER A 278 -17.53 -10.01 25.44
CA SER A 278 -18.39 -10.56 24.40
C SER A 278 -19.81 -10.85 24.90
N LEU A 279 -19.95 -11.34 26.14
CA LEU A 279 -21.24 -11.59 26.78
C LEU A 279 -21.97 -10.28 27.07
N SER A 280 -21.27 -9.27 27.59
CA SER A 280 -21.83 -7.95 27.83
C SER A 280 -22.29 -7.26 26.54
N LEU A 281 -21.53 -7.39 25.45
CA LEU A 281 -21.91 -6.84 24.14
C LEU A 281 -23.15 -7.51 23.54
N LYS A 282 -23.28 -8.84 23.67
CA LYS A 282 -24.48 -9.59 23.25
C LYS A 282 -25.72 -9.11 23.99
N ARG A 283 -25.64 -8.88 25.31
CA ARG A 283 -26.76 -8.38 26.12
C ARG A 283 -27.25 -6.99 25.69
N THR A 284 -26.35 -6.13 25.19
CA THR A 284 -26.70 -4.77 24.72
C THR A 284 -27.18 -4.69 23.27
N SER A 285 -27.20 -5.81 22.52
CA SER A 285 -27.64 -5.86 21.11
C SER A 285 -28.96 -6.60 20.91
N GLY A 286 -29.54 -7.14 21.99
CA GLY A 286 -30.87 -7.77 22.02
C GLY A 286 -31.92 -6.94 22.76
N SER A 287 -31.74 -5.61 22.82
CA SER A 287 -32.68 -4.63 23.39
C SER A 287 -32.94 -3.53 22.38
#